data_AF-A0A354G4D4-F1
#
_entry.id   AF-A0A354G4D4-F1
#
_cell.length_a   1.000
_cell.length_b   1.000
_cell.length_c   1.000
_cell.angle_alpha   90.00
_cell.angle_beta   90.00
_cell.angle_gamma   90.00
#
_symmetry.space_group_name_H-M   'P 1'
#
loop_
_entity.id
_entity.type
_entity.pdbx_description
1 polymer ?
#
loop_
_entity_poly.entity_id
_entity_poly.type
_entity_poly.pdbx_seq_one_letter_code
_entity_poly.pdbx_strand_id
1 'polypeptide(L)' 'MTVRSIFSAKVLVKLFAVSEFCVPEASIFVKDTEITYVDQETRLSKKSFKIPFDVMRIDGRQEDHLVAVDIESEKVILIY' A
#
# COMPACT_ATOMS: atom_id res chain seq x y z
N MET A 1 11.17 12.21 -9.90
CA MET A 1 10.00 11.64 -9.20
C MET A 1 9.16 12.78 -8.66
N THR A 2 7.87 12.84 -8.98
CA THR A 2 6.98 13.87 -8.44
C THR A 2 6.35 13.36 -7.16
N VAL A 3 6.40 14.16 -6.09
CA VAL A 3 5.74 13.93 -4.79
C VAL A 3 4.27 13.49 -4.94
N ARG A 4 3.61 13.92 -6.04
CA ARG A 4 2.24 13.56 -6.41
C ARG A 4 1.99 12.06 -6.64
N SER A 5 2.96 11.33 -7.19
CA SER A 5 2.81 9.89 -7.46
C SER A 5 2.78 9.08 -6.16
N ILE A 6 3.69 9.39 -5.23
CA ILE A 6 3.73 8.73 -3.92
C ILE A 6 2.44 9.02 -3.14
N PHE A 7 1.95 10.26 -3.16
CA PHE A 7 0.68 10.60 -2.50
C PHE A 7 -0.50 9.78 -3.05
N SER A 8 -0.61 9.68 -4.38
CA SER A 8 -1.68 8.91 -5.03
C SER A 8 -1.61 7.43 -4.66
N ALA A 9 -0.41 6.85 -4.62
CA ALA A 9 -0.24 5.46 -4.23
C ALA A 9 -0.66 5.21 -2.77
N LYS A 10 -0.34 6.10 -1.84
CA LYS A 10 -0.78 6.00 -0.44
C LYS A 10 -2.30 6.02 -0.29
N VAL A 11 -2.98 6.87 -1.06
CA VAL A 11 -4.45 6.94 -1.07
C VAL A 11 -5.03 5.60 -1.54
N LEU A 12 -4.48 5.03 -2.62
CA LEU A 12 -4.91 3.72 -3.13
C LEU A 12 -4.68 2.61 -2.10
N VAL A 13 -3.53 2.58 -1.40
CA VAL A 13 -3.28 1.61 -0.31
C VAL A 13 -4.32 1.72 0.78
N LYS A 14 -4.62 2.93 1.24
CA LYS A 14 -5.60 3.14 2.31
C LYS A 14 -7.00 2.69 1.90
N LEU A 15 -7.45 3.04 0.70
CA LEU A 15 -8.75 2.61 0.17
C LEU A 15 -8.83 1.08 0.07
N PHE A 16 -7.77 0.44 -0.44
CA PHE A 16 -7.67 -1.01 -0.50
C PHE A 16 -7.72 -1.63 0.90
N ALA A 17 -6.92 -1.15 1.85
CA ALA A 17 -6.83 -1.71 3.19
C ALA A 17 -8.13 -1.53 4.00
N VAL A 18 -8.86 -0.41 3.84
CA VAL A 18 -10.20 -0.24 4.45
C VAL A 18 -11.14 -1.32 3.93
N SER A 19 -11.14 -1.58 2.63
CA SER A 19 -11.99 -2.59 1.99
C SER A 19 -11.59 -4.02 2.36
N GLU A 20 -10.30 -4.33 2.33
CA GLU A 20 -9.77 -5.68 2.53
C GLU A 20 -9.86 -6.12 3.99
N PHE A 21 -9.48 -5.23 4.91
CA PHE A 21 -9.38 -5.58 6.34
C PHE A 21 -10.60 -5.14 7.15
N CYS A 22 -11.55 -4.44 6.53
CA CYS A 22 -12.76 -3.90 7.19
C CYS A 22 -12.43 -3.05 8.43
N VAL A 23 -11.38 -2.23 8.34
CA VAL A 23 -10.95 -1.31 9.42
C VAL A 23 -11.15 0.16 9.01
N PRO A 24 -11.33 1.07 9.98
CA PRO A 24 -11.33 2.51 9.69
C PRO A 24 -10.00 2.97 9.08
N GLU A 25 -10.03 4.02 8.26
CA GLU A 25 -8.81 4.59 7.67
C GLU A 25 -7.79 5.04 8.74
N ALA A 26 -8.29 5.51 9.89
CA ALA A 26 -7.45 5.92 11.03
C ALA A 26 -6.64 4.77 11.65
N SER A 27 -7.01 3.52 11.38
CA SER A 27 -6.30 2.32 11.82
C SER A 27 -5.22 1.86 10.85
N ILE A 28 -5.02 2.55 9.73
CA ILE A 28 -4.07 2.17 8.68
C ILE A 28 -2.90 3.14 8.67
N PHE A 29 -1.68 2.61 8.85
CA PHE A 29 -0.45 3.38 8.92
C PHE A 29 0.48 3.00 7.77
N VAL A 30 0.70 3.90 6.82
CA VAL A 30 1.64 3.64 5.72
C VAL A 30 3.07 3.98 6.17
N LYS A 31 3.99 3.04 5.98
CA LYS A 31 5.41 3.20 6.33
C LYS A 31 6.14 3.97 5.23
N ASP A 32 6.05 5.31 5.31
CA ASP A 32 6.58 6.25 4.32
C ASP A 32 8.07 6.09 3.97
N THR A 33 8.86 5.61 4.92
CA THR A 33 10.32 5.44 4.78
C THR A 33 10.71 4.19 3.98
N GLU A 34 9.78 3.28 3.72
CA GLU A 34 10.04 1.96 3.13
C GLU A 34 9.36 1.78 1.76
N ILE A 35 8.80 2.86 1.21
CA ILE A 35 8.20 2.83 -0.14
C ILE A 35 9.31 2.63 -1.17
N THR A 36 9.29 1.48 -1.83
CA THR A 36 10.28 1.07 -2.83
C THR A 36 9.62 0.80 -4.17
N TYR A 37 10.42 0.69 -5.24
CA TYR A 37 9.89 0.24 -6.53
C TYR A 37 9.72 -1.26 -6.54
N VAL A 38 8.75 -1.74 -7.32
CA VAL A 38 8.60 -3.16 -7.56
C VAL A 38 9.76 -3.64 -8.45
N ASP A 39 10.60 -4.54 -7.92
CA ASP A 39 11.67 -5.18 -8.68
C ASP A 39 11.10 -6.01 -9.84
N GLN A 40 11.88 -6.10 -10.92
CA GLN A 40 11.50 -6.62 -12.25
C GLN A 40 10.95 -8.06 -12.27
N GLU A 41 11.03 -8.79 -11.17
CA GLU A 41 10.54 -10.17 -11.04
C GLU A 41 9.01 -10.24 -10.83
N THR A 42 8.40 -9.14 -10.43
CA THR A 42 6.96 -9.06 -10.22
C THR A 42 6.30 -8.62 -11.53
N ARG A 43 5.25 -9.33 -11.99
CA ARG A 43 4.51 -9.07 -13.26
C ARG A 43 3.71 -7.75 -13.26
N LEU A 44 4.20 -6.75 -12.57
CA LEU A 44 3.62 -5.43 -12.41
C LEU A 44 4.34 -4.42 -13.30
N SER A 45 3.69 -3.30 -13.57
CA SER A 45 4.29 -2.26 -14.43
C SER A 45 5.60 -1.75 -13.80
N LYS A 46 6.55 -1.30 -14.64
CA LYS A 46 7.82 -0.70 -14.18
C LYS A 46 7.64 0.55 -13.29
N LYS A 47 6.42 1.06 -13.16
CA LYS A 47 6.06 2.23 -12.34
C LYS A 47 5.25 1.84 -11.10
N SER A 48 5.28 0.56 -10.74
CA SER A 48 4.61 0.09 -9.53
C SER A 48 5.46 0.32 -8.29
N PHE A 49 4.81 0.63 -7.18
CA PHE A 49 5.41 0.88 -5.87
C PHE A 49 5.12 -0.28 -4.93
N LYS A 50 6.14 -0.78 -4.22
CA LYS A 50 5.98 -1.61 -3.03
C LYS A 50 5.78 -0.66 -1.84
N ILE A 51 4.65 -0.76 -1.17
CA ILE A 51 4.27 0.10 -0.05
C ILE A 51 3.91 -0.79 1.14
N PRO A 52 4.75 -0.82 2.18
CA PRO A 52 4.41 -1.46 3.43
C PRO A 52 3.46 -0.57 4.25
N PHE A 53 2.52 -1.21 4.94
CA PHE A 53 1.57 -0.55 5.82
C PHE A 53 1.16 -1.47 6.96
N ASP A 54 0.72 -0.85 8.05
CA ASP A 54 0.28 -1.55 9.24
C ASP A 54 -1.21 -1.35 9.42
N VAL A 55 -1.87 -2.39 9.91
CA VAL A 55 -3.29 -2.37 10.27
C VAL A 55 -3.43 -2.60 11.76
N MET A 56 -4.02 -1.62 12.46
CA MET A 56 -4.39 -1.73 13.87
C MET A 56 -5.79 -2.35 13.99
N ARG A 57 -5.86 -3.56 14.55
CA ARG A 57 -7.11 -4.26 14.83
C ARG A 57 -7.77 -3.72 16.09
N ILE A 58 -9.06 -3.99 16.23
CA ILE A 58 -9.88 -3.56 17.38
C ILE A 58 -9.38 -4.20 18.69
N ASP A 59 -8.76 -5.38 18.62
CA ASP A 59 -8.15 -6.07 19.76
C ASP A 59 -6.76 -5.52 20.14
N GLY A 60 -6.30 -4.46 19.46
CA GLY A 60 -5.01 -3.82 19.70
C GLY A 60 -3.83 -4.52 19.04
N ARG A 61 -4.07 -5.55 18.23
CA ARG A 61 -3.01 -6.19 17.44
C ARG A 61 -2.64 -5.34 16.24
N GLN A 62 -1.34 -5.24 15.99
CA GLN A 62 -0.80 -4.65 14.77
C GLN A 62 -0.42 -5.77 13.80
N GLU A 63 -0.91 -5.67 12.57
CA GLU A 63 -0.53 -6.56 11.48
C GLU A 63 0.22 -5.77 10.41
N ASP A 64 1.42 -6.23 10.07
CA ASP A 64 2.25 -5.63 9.04
C ASP A 64 1.92 -6.29 7.69
N HIS A 65 1.65 -5.46 6.68
CA HIS A 65 1.25 -5.88 5.34
C HIS A 65 2.08 -5.15 4.29
N LEU A 66 2.17 -5.75 3.10
CA LEU A 66 2.88 -5.17 1.96
C LEU A 66 1.98 -5.19 0.74
N VAL A 67 1.86 -4.07 0.02
CA VAL A 67 1.14 -4.03 -1.25
C VAL A 67 2.02 -3.53 -2.38
N ALA A 68 1.77 -4.03 -3.58
CA ALA A 68 2.17 -3.37 -4.81
C ALA A 68 1.05 -2.48 -5.34
N VAL A 69 1.40 -1.24 -5.68
CA VAL A 69 0.48 -0.25 -6.27
C VAL A 69 0.98 0.16 -7.63
N ASP A 70 0.20 -0.10 -8.67
CA ASP A 70 0.37 0.46 -10.00
C ASP A 70 -0.55 1.67 -10.15
N ILE A 71 0.03 2.87 -10.13
CA ILE A 71 -0.73 4.13 -10.19
C ILE A 71 -1.40 4.30 -11.56
N GLU A 72 -0.76 3.87 -12.65
CA GLU A 72 -1.30 4.11 -14.00
C GLU A 72 -2.53 3.28 -14.28
N SER A 73 -2.61 2.08 -13.71
CA SER A 73 -3.76 1.18 -13.84
C SER A 73 -4.68 1.19 -12.63
N GLU A 74 -4.39 2.03 -11.62
CA GLU A 74 -5.08 2.10 -10.32
C GLU A 74 -5.23 0.72 -9.64
N LYS A 75 -4.24 -0.15 -9.83
CA LYS A 75 -4.26 -1.51 -9.26
C LYS A 75 -3.48 -1.57 -7.97
N VAL A 76 -4.06 -2.24 -6.98
CA VAL A 76 -3.41 -2.57 -5.71
C VAL A 76 -3.44 -4.09 -5.55
N ILE A 77 -2.30 -4.69 -5.23
CA ILE A 77 -2.15 -6.13 -5.02
C ILE A 77 -1.46 -6.35 -3.66
N LEU A 78 -2.07 -7.13 -2.78
CA LEU A 78 -1.46 -7.56 -1.52
C LEU A 78 -0.37 -8.59 -1.81
N ILE A 79 0.80 -8.41 -1.19
CA ILE A 79 1.99 -9.25 -1.31
C ILE A 79 2.24 -9.90 0.06
N TYR A 80 2.44 -11.22 0.07
CA TYR A 80 2.81 -12.02 1.24
C TYR A 80 4.25 -12.53 1.15
#